data_AF-G3ANN5-F1
#
_entry.id   AF-G3ANN5-F1
#
_cell.length_a   1.000
_cell.length_b   1.000
_cell.length_c   1.000
_cell.angle_alpha   90.00
_cell.angle_beta   90.00
_cell.angle_gamma   90.00
#
_symmetry.space_group_name_H-M   'P 1'
#
loop_
_entity.id
_entity.type
_entity.pdbx_description
1 polymer ?
#
loop_
_entity_poly.entity_id
_entity_poly.type
_entity_poly.pdbx_seq_one_letter_code
_entity_poly.pdbx_strand_id
1 'polypeptide(L)'
;MASGAPGGGNFRSWTPTPPERGSFPLDHDHECSSQMFKYLECMKFTENKNAPNCRILAKDYLKCRMDHQLMEQSDWDSLGLVNLPGEAGITHDQLLKSKTNKDKLKSDEKKDK
;
A
#
# COMPACT_ATOMS: atom_id res chain seq x y z
N MET A 1 58.45 27.00 26.65
CA MET A 1 57.56 27.27 25.51
C MET A 1 56.21 26.64 25.82
N ALA A 2 55.15 27.43 25.89
CA ALA A 2 53.76 27.00 25.70
C ALA A 2 52.90 28.26 25.62
N SER A 3 52.78 28.77 24.40
CA SER A 3 52.02 29.96 24.02
C SER A 3 50.53 29.73 24.25
N GLY A 4 49.84 30.76 24.75
CA GLY A 4 48.38 30.74 24.93
C GLY A 4 47.64 30.45 23.62
N ALA A 5 46.54 29.71 23.74
CA ALA A 5 45.60 29.45 22.66
C ALA A 5 44.44 30.45 22.75
N PRO A 6 44.32 31.43 21.83
CA PRO A 6 43.14 32.26 21.71
C PRO A 6 42.17 31.60 20.72
N GLY A 7 40.90 31.46 21.09
CA GLY A 7 39.91 30.87 20.19
C GLY A 7 38.54 30.73 20.82
N GLY A 8 37.99 31.85 21.32
CA GLY A 8 36.58 31.95 21.68
C GLY A 8 35.70 31.83 20.43
N GLY A 9 35.32 30.62 20.08
CA GLY A 9 34.29 30.33 19.09
C GLY A 9 32.94 30.24 19.79
N ASN A 10 32.10 31.24 19.57
CA ASN A 10 30.70 31.23 19.98
C ASN A 10 30.00 30.01 19.39
N PHE A 11 29.76 28.96 20.20
CA PHE A 11 28.72 27.97 19.95
C PHE A 11 27.37 28.68 20.12
N ARG A 12 27.01 29.53 19.14
CA ARG A 12 25.61 29.90 18.96
C ARG A 12 24.89 28.58 18.79
N SER A 13 24.04 28.28 19.74
CA SER A 13 23.08 27.19 19.71
C SER A 13 22.46 27.14 18.32
N TRP A 14 22.96 26.23 17.49
CA TRP A 14 22.36 25.88 16.22
C TRP A 14 21.07 25.17 16.58
N THR A 15 20.00 25.93 16.79
CA THR A 15 18.64 25.38 16.73
C THR A 15 18.34 25.28 15.25
N PRO A 16 18.46 24.09 14.63
CA PRO A 16 18.10 23.95 13.22
C PRO A 16 16.66 24.40 13.10
N THR A 17 16.43 25.48 12.36
CA THR A 17 15.08 25.83 11.95
C THR A 17 14.55 24.65 11.15
N PRO A 18 13.39 24.09 11.51
CA PRO A 18 12.76 23.07 10.70
C PRO A 18 12.66 23.59 9.27
N PRO A 19 13.00 22.77 8.25
CA PRO A 19 12.85 23.20 6.88
C PRO A 19 11.39 23.59 6.64
N GLU A 20 11.15 24.65 5.86
CA GLU A 20 9.80 25.12 5.44
C GLU A 20 8.96 24.02 4.74
N ARG A 21 9.58 22.89 4.38
CA ARG A 21 8.94 21.68 3.83
C ARG A 21 8.89 20.53 4.84
N GLY A 22 8.71 20.85 6.11
CA GLY A 22 8.64 19.91 7.23
C GLY A 22 7.32 19.14 7.33
N SER A 23 6.89 18.48 6.27
CA SER A 23 6.13 17.23 6.34
C SER A 23 6.45 16.46 5.06
N PHE A 24 6.69 15.17 5.21
CA PHE A 24 7.11 14.30 4.12
C PHE A 24 6.11 14.47 2.95
N PRO A 25 6.53 14.67 1.69
CA PRO A 25 5.63 14.88 0.54
C PRO A 25 4.68 13.69 0.23
N LEU A 26 4.73 12.63 1.04
CA LEU A 26 3.79 11.50 1.06
C LEU A 26 2.59 11.72 2.02
N ASP A 27 2.61 12.81 2.79
CA ASP A 27 1.58 13.24 3.75
C ASP A 27 0.73 14.38 3.17
N HIS A 28 0.40 14.27 1.88
CA HIS A 28 -0.52 15.17 1.20
C HIS A 28 -1.92 14.85 1.75
N ASP A 29 -2.42 15.70 2.66
CA ASP A 29 -3.84 15.83 3.03
C ASP A 29 -4.55 14.66 3.75
N HIS A 30 -3.83 13.65 4.27
CA HIS A 30 -4.43 12.55 5.05
C HIS A 30 -5.58 11.82 4.33
N GLU A 31 -5.56 11.74 2.99
CA GLU A 31 -6.69 11.28 2.18
C GLU A 31 -7.18 9.86 2.54
N CYS A 32 -6.26 8.96 2.91
CA CYS A 32 -6.56 7.57 3.29
C CYS A 32 -6.53 7.31 4.81
N SER A 33 -6.62 8.35 5.62
CA SER A 33 -6.51 8.25 7.09
C SER A 33 -7.66 7.46 7.72
N SER A 34 -8.89 7.55 7.19
CA SER A 34 -10.04 6.81 7.71
C SER A 34 -9.84 5.30 7.68
N GLN A 35 -9.36 4.77 6.55
CA GLN A 35 -9.09 3.36 6.32
C GLN A 35 -7.88 2.92 7.15
N MET A 36 -6.85 3.78 7.24
CA MET A 36 -5.68 3.56 8.09
C MET A 36 -6.09 3.34 9.55
N PHE A 37 -6.93 4.22 10.11
CA PHE A 37 -7.34 4.11 11.51
C PHE A 37 -8.13 2.83 11.78
N LYS A 38 -9.04 2.44 10.89
CA LYS A 38 -9.78 1.17 11.00
C LYS A 38 -8.85 -0.05 11.00
N TYR A 39 -7.87 -0.06 10.09
CA TYR A 39 -6.87 -1.13 10.03
C TYR A 39 -6.03 -1.19 11.32
N LEU A 40 -5.53 -0.04 11.79
CA LEU A 40 -4.73 0.03 13.01
C LEU A 40 -5.52 -0.36 14.26
N GLU A 41 -6.80 0.03 14.35
CA GLU A 41 -7.69 -0.40 15.42
C GLU A 41 -7.87 -1.93 15.43
N CYS A 42 -8.06 -2.53 14.25
CA CYS A 42 -8.13 -3.98 14.12
C CYS A 42 -6.85 -4.69 14.54
N MET A 43 -5.69 -4.17 14.13
CA MET A 43 -4.38 -4.70 14.52
C MET A 43 -4.19 -4.63 16.04
N LYS A 44 -4.58 -3.51 16.67
CA LYS A 44 -4.56 -3.38 18.13
C LYS A 44 -5.47 -4.40 18.81
N PHE A 45 -6.70 -4.57 18.32
CA PHE A 45 -7.66 -5.51 18.89
C PHE A 45 -7.21 -6.98 18.78
N THR A 46 -6.53 -7.33 17.69
CA THR A 46 -6.04 -8.68 17.42
C THR A 46 -4.62 -8.93 17.93
N GLU A 47 -4.07 -8.03 18.73
CA GLU A 47 -2.71 -8.12 19.28
C GLU A 47 -1.64 -8.27 18.18
N ASN A 48 -1.81 -7.57 17.06
CA ASN A 48 -0.97 -7.61 15.87
C ASN A 48 -0.89 -9.01 15.20
N LYS A 49 -1.87 -9.88 15.46
CA LYS A 49 -1.99 -11.16 14.76
C LYS A 49 -2.51 -10.92 13.34
N ASN A 50 -2.08 -11.76 12.40
CA ASN A 50 -2.57 -11.74 11.02
C ASN A 50 -3.99 -12.35 10.95
N ALA A 51 -4.97 -11.59 11.40
CA ALA A 51 -6.37 -11.99 11.44
C ALA A 51 -7.08 -11.65 10.11
N PRO A 52 -8.00 -12.50 9.62
CA PRO A 52 -8.62 -12.32 8.31
C PRO A 52 -9.49 -11.06 8.22
N ASN A 53 -10.10 -10.63 9.32
CA ASN A 53 -10.84 -9.37 9.43
C ASN A 53 -9.94 -8.14 9.20
N CYS A 54 -8.71 -8.14 9.73
CA CYS A 54 -7.79 -7.02 9.54
C CYS A 54 -7.20 -7.00 8.13
N ARG A 55 -7.10 -8.16 7.45
CA ARG A 55 -6.66 -8.25 6.06
C ARG A 55 -7.61 -7.53 5.10
N ILE A 56 -8.91 -7.55 5.36
CA ILE A 56 -9.92 -6.80 4.59
C ILE A 56 -9.67 -5.31 4.69
N LEU A 57 -9.47 -4.83 5.92
CA LEU A 57 -9.19 -3.42 6.17
C LEU A 57 -7.83 -2.99 5.59
N ALA A 58 -6.84 -3.88 5.62
CA ALA A 58 -5.53 -3.65 5.00
C ALA A 58 -5.65 -3.48 3.48
N LYS A 59 -6.48 -4.31 2.82
CA LYS A 59 -6.73 -4.21 1.38
C LYS A 59 -7.38 -2.88 1.01
N ASP A 60 -8.41 -2.46 1.74
CA ASP A 60 -9.10 -1.18 1.50
C ASP A 60 -8.15 0.02 1.69
N TYR A 61 -7.29 -0.04 2.71
CA TYR A 61 -6.29 0.99 2.95
C TYR A 61 -5.27 1.09 1.82
N LEU A 62 -4.73 -0.05 1.37
CA LEU A 62 -3.77 -0.08 0.27
C LEU A 62 -4.40 0.35 -1.05
N LYS A 63 -5.65 -0.05 -1.30
CA LYS A 63 -6.42 0.37 -2.47
C LYS A 63 -6.55 1.89 -2.53
N CYS A 64 -6.96 2.51 -1.42
CA CYS A 64 -7.04 3.98 -1.35
C CYS A 64 -5.70 4.64 -1.71
N ARG A 65 -4.58 4.10 -1.21
CA ARG A 65 -3.27 4.66 -1.52
C ARG A 65 -2.88 4.51 -3.00
N MET A 66 -3.26 3.43 -3.64
CA MET A 66 -3.03 3.22 -5.07
C MET A 66 -3.92 4.14 -5.93
N ASP A 67 -5.19 4.28 -5.57
CA ASP A 67 -6.17 5.11 -6.29
C ASP A 67 -5.78 6.61 -6.25
N HIS A 68 -5.22 7.07 -5.14
CA HIS A 68 -4.74 8.44 -4.94
C HIS A 68 -3.28 8.66 -5.37
N GLN A 69 -2.65 7.68 -6.03
CA GLN A 69 -1.26 7.76 -6.48
C GLN A 69 -0.25 8.03 -5.34
N LEU A 70 -0.62 7.69 -4.10
CA LEU A 70 0.23 7.74 -2.90
C LEU A 70 1.15 6.51 -2.78
N MET A 71 0.96 5.54 -3.67
CA MET A 71 1.72 4.29 -3.78
C MET A 71 1.64 3.74 -5.21
N GLU A 72 2.66 3.02 -5.66
CA GLU A 72 2.64 2.30 -6.93
C GLU A 72 1.60 1.18 -6.92
N GLN A 73 0.90 1.00 -8.05
CA GLN A 73 -0.08 -0.06 -8.19
C GLN A 73 0.59 -1.42 -8.13
N SER A 74 0.11 -2.27 -7.22
CA SER A 74 0.69 -3.60 -6.96
C SER A 74 -0.39 -4.68 -7.06
N ASP A 75 -0.04 -5.86 -7.52
CA ASP A 75 -0.94 -7.01 -7.54
C ASP A 75 -1.24 -7.53 -6.13
N TRP A 76 -2.49 -7.88 -5.87
CA TRP A 76 -2.94 -8.41 -4.58
C TRP A 76 -2.27 -9.73 -4.20
N ASP A 77 -1.88 -10.54 -5.19
CA ASP A 77 -1.16 -11.80 -4.99
C ASP A 77 0.23 -11.58 -4.42
N SER A 78 0.98 -10.62 -4.98
CA SER A 78 2.30 -10.23 -4.48
C SER A 78 2.26 -9.65 -3.06
N LEU A 79 1.13 -9.04 -2.69
CA LEU A 79 0.90 -8.50 -1.35
C LEU A 79 0.36 -9.56 -0.36
N GLY A 80 0.11 -10.79 -0.81
CA GLY A 80 -0.42 -11.87 0.02
C GLY A 80 -1.88 -11.67 0.46
N LEU A 81 -2.66 -10.89 -0.32
CA LEU A 81 -4.05 -10.51 -0.04
C LEU A 81 -5.07 -11.24 -0.95
N VAL A 82 -4.86 -12.53 -1.21
CA VAL A 82 -5.61 -13.31 -2.23
C VAL A 82 -6.71 -14.25 -1.71
N ASN A 83 -7.03 -14.25 -0.41
CA ASN A 83 -8.07 -15.12 0.16
C ASN A 83 -8.79 -14.41 1.32
N LEU A 84 -9.53 -13.34 1.03
CA LEU A 84 -10.26 -12.58 2.05
C LEU A 84 -11.71 -13.05 2.16
N PRO A 85 -12.23 -13.25 3.39
CA PRO A 85 -13.64 -13.59 3.59
C PRO A 85 -14.53 -12.35 3.35
N GLY A 86 -15.45 -12.43 2.39
CA GLY A 86 -16.45 -11.38 2.13
C GLY A 86 -16.34 -10.67 0.78
N GLU A 87 -15.35 -10.98 -0.05
CA GLU A 87 -15.26 -10.43 -1.41
C GLU A 87 -16.18 -11.18 -2.38
N ALA A 88 -17.47 -10.83 -2.40
CA ALA A 88 -18.35 -11.12 -3.53
C ALA A 88 -18.09 -10.10 -4.65
N GLY A 89 -16.92 -10.19 -5.31
CA GLY A 89 -16.52 -9.17 -6.29
C GLY A 89 -15.19 -9.41 -6.97
N ILE A 90 -15.05 -10.59 -7.60
CA ILE A 90 -14.08 -10.95 -8.65
C ILE A 90 -12.60 -10.75 -8.27
N THR A 91 -11.92 -11.85 -7.96
CA THR A 91 -10.47 -11.97 -8.24
C THR A 91 -10.10 -13.36 -8.79
N HIS A 92 -9.22 -13.30 -9.78
CA HIS A 92 -8.51 -14.34 -10.56
C HIS A 92 -9.23 -15.22 -11.62
N ASP A 93 -10.45 -15.73 -11.45
CA ASP A 93 -10.97 -16.77 -12.39
C ASP A 93 -11.82 -16.26 -13.57
N GLN A 94 -12.22 -14.98 -13.62
CA GLN A 94 -12.85 -14.42 -14.83
C GLN A 94 -11.84 -14.27 -16.00
N LEU A 95 -10.52 -14.31 -15.72
CA LEU A 95 -9.45 -14.26 -16.73
C LEU A 95 -8.97 -15.65 -17.20
N LEU A 96 -9.25 -16.72 -16.45
CA LEU A 96 -9.05 -18.09 -16.91
C LEU A 96 -10.25 -18.59 -17.73
N LYS A 97 -11.48 -18.15 -17.44
CA LYS A 97 -12.66 -18.44 -18.28
C LYS A 97 -12.62 -17.79 -19.68
N SER A 98 -11.96 -16.63 -19.82
CA SER A 98 -11.81 -15.97 -21.12
C SER A 98 -10.79 -16.64 -22.04
N LYS A 99 -9.90 -17.49 -21.50
CA LYS A 99 -9.00 -18.34 -22.29
C LYS A 99 -9.71 -19.57 -22.87
N THR A 100 -10.66 -20.17 -22.16
CA THR A 100 -11.30 -21.42 -22.62
C THR A 100 -12.46 -21.21 -23.61
N ASN A 101 -13.17 -20.08 -23.54
CA ASN A 101 -14.29 -19.80 -24.48
C ASN A 101 -13.84 -19.29 -25.86
N LYS A 102 -12.61 -18.80 -26.00
CA LYS A 102 -12.08 -18.30 -27.28
C LYS A 102 -11.55 -19.42 -28.19
N ASP A 103 -11.05 -20.51 -27.60
CA ASP A 103 -10.53 -21.66 -28.35
C ASP A 103 -11.59 -22.66 -28.82
N LYS A 104 -12.82 -22.63 -28.27
CA LYS A 104 -13.89 -23.55 -28.70
C LYS A 104 -14.67 -23.08 -29.94
N LEU A 105 -14.56 -21.81 -30.33
CA LEU A 105 -15.29 -21.27 -31.50
C LEU A 105 -14.56 -21.52 -32.84
N LYS A 106 -13.43 -22.23 -32.89
CA LYS A 106 -12.62 -22.30 -34.12
C LYS A 106 -12.22 -23.68 -34.65
N SER A 107 -12.65 -24.79 -34.04
CA SER A 107 -12.30 -26.13 -34.55
C SER A 107 -13.47 -27.08 -34.84
N ASP A 108 -14.72 -26.66 -34.61
CA ASP A 108 -15.91 -27.39 -35.05
C ASP A 108 -16.40 -26.97 -36.45
N GLU A 109 -15.57 -26.31 -37.26
CA GLU A 109 -15.69 -26.35 -38.74
C GLU A 109 -15.07 -27.64 -39.30
N LYS A 110 -15.28 -28.75 -38.56
CA LYS A 110 -14.97 -30.12 -38.98
C LYS A 110 -16.22 -31.00 -38.88
N LYS A 111 -17.36 -30.41 -39.24
CA LYS A 111 -18.65 -31.08 -39.37
C LYS A 111 -19.43 -30.44 -40.52
N ASP A 112 -18.93 -30.64 -41.74
CA ASP A 112 -19.71 -30.76 -42.98
C ASP A 112 -18.72 -30.89 -44.16
N LYS A 113 -18.13 -32.08 -44.33
CA LYS A 113 -17.86 -32.79 -45.61
C LYS A 113 -16.96 -34.00 -45.42
#